data_AF-A0A2G9XPC5-F1
#
_entry.id   AF-A0A2G9XPC5-F1
#
_cell.length_a   1.000
_cell.length_b   1.000
_cell.length_c   1.000
_cell.angle_alpha   90.00
_cell.angle_beta   90.00
_cell.angle_gamma   90.00
#
_symmetry.space_group_name_H-M   'P 1'
#
loop_
_entity.id
_entity.type
_entity.pdbx_description
1 polymer ?
#
loop_
_entity_poly.entity_id
_entity_poly.type
_entity_poly.pdbx_seq_one_letter_code
_entity_poly.pdbx_strand_id
1 'polypeptide(L)' 'SWEKMNYFGLEYRYIGLFLQGELDYQEMFRQLEIRIHQFAKRQETWFRRMERQGVLIHWLDNPEYGKLKRLVEGVLS' A
#
# COMPACT_ATOMS: atom_id res chain seq x y z
N SER A 1 -12.24 5.10 -20.91
CA SER A 1 -11.24 6.20 -20.85
C SER A 1 -10.11 5.74 -19.96
N TRP A 2 -8.87 5.89 -20.43
CA TRP A 2 -7.63 5.56 -19.70
C TRP A 2 -7.51 6.30 -18.35
N GLU A 3 -8.30 7.37 -18.14
CA GLU A 3 -8.46 8.06 -16.85
C GLU A 3 -8.91 7.15 -15.70
N LYS A 4 -9.68 6.07 -15.98
CA LYS A 4 -10.08 5.12 -14.93
C LYS A 4 -8.91 4.29 -14.39
N MET A 5 -7.86 4.02 -15.18
CA MET A 5 -6.69 3.26 -14.72
C MET A 5 -5.81 4.06 -13.76
N ASN A 6 -5.78 5.39 -13.84
CA ASN A 6 -5.17 6.23 -12.81
C ASN A 6 -5.94 6.19 -11.47
N TYR A 7 -7.26 5.98 -11.53
CA TYR A 7 -8.13 5.88 -10.36
C TYR A 7 -7.98 4.56 -9.60
N PHE A 8 -7.67 3.46 -10.30
CA PHE A 8 -7.53 2.12 -9.70
C PHE A 8 -6.22 1.91 -8.92
N GLY A 9 -5.26 2.84 -9.02
CA GLY A 9 -4.06 2.85 -8.19
C GLY A 9 -2.75 2.92 -8.96
N LEU A 10 -1.67 2.96 -8.20
CA LEU A 10 -0.30 3.17 -8.70
C LEU A 10 0.09 2.15 -9.79
N GLU A 11 -0.23 0.88 -9.58
CA GLU A 11 0.13 -0.24 -10.46
C GLU A 11 -0.56 -0.14 -11.82
N TYR A 12 -1.86 0.15 -11.83
CA TYR A 12 -2.66 0.29 -13.05
C TYR A 12 -2.18 1.45 -13.93
N ARG A 13 -1.71 2.54 -13.32
CA ARG A 13 -1.11 3.65 -14.07
C ARG A 13 0.15 3.21 -14.82
N TYR A 14 1.11 2.59 -14.13
CA TYR A 14 2.39 2.19 -14.73
C TYR A 14 2.21 1.09 -15.77
N ILE A 15 1.36 0.11 -15.48
CA ILE A 15 1.00 -0.94 -16.46
C ILE A 15 0.30 -0.32 -17.67
N GLY A 16 -0.59 0.65 -17.47
CA GLY A 16 -1.27 1.36 -18.56
C GLY A 16 -0.30 2.07 -19.51
N LEU A 17 0.67 2.80 -18.96
CA LEU A 17 1.72 3.48 -19.74
C LEU A 17 2.57 2.51 -20.56
N PHE A 18 2.89 1.34 -20.00
CA PHE A 18 3.59 0.27 -20.75
C PHE A 18 2.72 -0.27 -21.89
N LEU A 19 1.44 -0.55 -21.65
CA LEU A 19 0.52 -1.05 -22.68
C LEU A 19 0.26 -0.03 -23.80
N GLN A 20 0.41 1.27 -23.52
CA GLN A 20 0.32 2.35 -24.50
C GLN A 20 1.64 2.57 -25.27
N GLY A 21 2.72 1.89 -24.87
CA GLY A 21 4.05 2.06 -25.47
C GLY A 21 4.80 3.33 -25.02
N GLU A 22 4.30 4.01 -23.99
CA GLU A 22 4.94 5.22 -23.43
C GLU A 22 6.12 4.89 -22.50
N LEU A 23 6.17 3.67 -21.96
CA LEU A 23 7.28 3.12 -21.19
C LEU A 23 7.66 1.75 -21.72
N ASP A 24 8.96 1.44 -21.73
CA ASP A 24 9.40 0.06 -21.87
C ASP A 24 9.15 -0.73 -20.57
N TYR A 25 9.17 -2.06 -20.67
CA TYR A 25 8.87 -2.94 -19.55
C TYR A 25 9.82 -2.74 -18.36
N GLN A 26 11.12 -2.58 -18.60
CA GLN A 26 12.12 -2.50 -17.54
C GLN A 26 12.00 -1.18 -16.78
N GLU A 27 11.78 -0.08 -17.50
CA GLU A 27 11.58 1.22 -16.88
C GLU A 27 10.25 1.29 -16.13
N MET A 28 9.18 0.76 -16.71
CA MET A 28 7.88 0.64 -16.02
C MET A 28 8.03 -0.13 -14.71
N PHE A 29 8.68 -1.31 -14.75
CA PHE A 29 8.86 -2.16 -13.58
C PHE A 29 9.65 -1.45 -12.47
N ARG A 30 10.81 -0.87 -12.81
CA ARG A 30 11.69 -0.17 -11.86
C ARG A 30 10.96 1.02 -11.22
N GLN A 31 10.29 1.83 -12.03
CA GLN A 31 9.56 3.00 -11.53
C GLN A 31 8.42 2.58 -10.60
N LEU A 32 7.67 1.54 -10.96
CA LEU A 32 6.59 1.01 -10.14
C LEU A 32 7.11 0.51 -8.78
N GLU A 33 8.17 -0.29 -8.77
CA GLU A 33 8.82 -0.80 -7.56
C GLU A 33 9.23 0.34 -6.60
N ILE A 34 9.96 1.34 -7.10
CA ILE A 34 10.38 2.51 -6.32
C ILE A 34 9.16 3.21 -5.71
N ARG A 35 8.10 3.37 -6.49
CA ARG A 35 6.89 4.08 -6.06
C ARG A 35 6.10 3.29 -5.02
N ILE A 36 6.07 1.95 -5.10
CA ILE A 36 5.49 1.08 -4.06
C ILE A 36 6.24 1.26 -2.75
N HIS A 37 7.58 1.23 -2.76
CA HIS A 37 8.38 1.48 -1.55
C HIS A 37 8.13 2.87 -0.95
N GLN A 38 8.08 3.91 -1.78
CA GLN A 38 7.76 5.26 -1.32
C GLN A 38 6.35 5.36 -0.73
N PHE A 39 5.39 4.66 -1.33
CA PHE A 39 4.02 4.62 -0.82
C PHE A 39 3.95 3.93 0.54
N ALA A 40 4.60 2.78 0.70
CA ALA A 40 4.70 2.08 1.99
C ALA A 40 5.34 2.95 3.08
N LYS A 41 6.44 3.67 2.77
CA LYS A 41 7.06 4.63 3.70
C LYS A 41 6.13 5.77 4.11
N ARG A 42 5.30 6.26 3.17
CA ARG A 42 4.27 7.26 3.48
C ARG A 42 3.21 6.66 4.40
N GLN A 43 2.71 5.45 4.13
CA GLN A 43 1.75 4.77 5.01
C GLN A 43 2.28 4.66 6.45
N GLU A 44 3.54 4.28 6.63
CA GLU A 44 4.19 4.23 7.95
C GLU A 44 4.16 5.60 8.66
N THR A 45 4.52 6.67 7.95
CA THR A 45 4.44 8.03 8.48
C THR A 45 3.03 8.41 8.89
N TRP A 46 2.02 8.05 8.08
CA TRP A 46 0.61 8.30 8.37
C TRP A 46 0.15 7.55 9.62
N PHE A 47 0.48 6.26 9.76
CA PHE A 47 0.15 5.48 10.96
C PHE A 47 0.78 6.07 12.23
N ARG A 48 2.08 6.43 12.18
CA ARG A 48 2.74 7.10 13.31
C ARG A 48 2.08 8.44 13.67
N ARG A 49 1.56 9.19 12.69
CA ARG A 49 0.80 10.43 12.94
C ARG A 49 -0.53 10.13 13.63
N MET A 50 -1.24 9.08 13.22
CA MET A 50 -2.49 8.67 13.85
C MET A 50 -2.28 8.29 15.33
N GLU A 51 -1.21 7.55 15.65
CA GLU A 51 -0.85 7.24 17.04
C GLU A 51 -0.64 8.51 17.88
N ARG A 52 0.09 9.50 17.33
CA ARG A 52 0.27 10.81 17.98
C ARG A 52 -1.04 11.58 18.18
N GLN A 53 -2.07 11.30 17.37
CA GLN A 53 -3.40 11.90 17.48
C GLN A 53 -4.34 11.08 18.38
N GLY A 54 -3.83 10.07 19.08
CA GLY A 54 -4.59 9.26 20.04
C GLY A 54 -5.30 8.05 19.44
N VAL A 55 -5.06 7.73 18.16
CA VAL A 55 -5.56 6.48 17.59
C VAL A 55 -4.71 5.33 18.09
N LEU A 56 -5.33 4.38 18.80
CA LEU A 56 -4.64 3.16 19.24
C LEU A 56 -4.42 2.24 18.03
N ILE A 57 -3.15 2.01 17.68
CA ILE A 57 -2.77 1.04 16.64
C ILE A 57 -2.10 -0.15 17.33
N HIS A 58 -2.67 -1.34 17.13
CA HIS A 58 -2.06 -2.60 17.56
C HIS A 58 -1.16 -3.13 16.45
N TRP A 59 0.14 -2.80 16.52
CA TRP A 59 1.13 -3.31 15.57
C TRP A 59 1.32 -4.83 15.72
N LEU A 60 1.52 -5.50 14.58
CA LEU A 60 1.76 -6.94 14.53
C LEU A 60 3.19 -7.17 14.05
N ASP A 61 4.05 -7.63 14.94
CA ASP A 61 5.46 -7.92 14.61
C ASP A 61 5.63 -9.19 13.75
N ASN A 62 4.58 -9.99 13.60
CA ASN A 62 4.58 -11.23 12.82
C ASN A 62 3.20 -11.44 12.18
N PRO A 63 3.10 -11.75 10.87
CA PRO A 63 1.85 -12.10 10.18
C PRO A 63 1.24 -13.44 10.62
N GLU A 64 1.39 -13.82 11.88
CA GLU A 64 0.80 -15.04 12.40
C GLU A 64 -0.71 -14.85 12.59
N TYR A 65 -1.49 -15.47 11.72
CA TYR A 65 -2.95 -15.39 11.68
C TYR A 65 -3.60 -15.73 13.03
N GLY A 66 -3.05 -16.69 13.78
CA GLY A 66 -3.56 -17.08 15.09
C GLY A 66 -3.43 -16.02 16.19
N LYS A 67 -2.46 -15.11 16.07
CA LYS A 67 -2.29 -13.95 16.98
C LYS A 67 -3.25 -12.83 16.61
N LEU A 68 -3.42 -12.56 15.31
CA LEU A 68 -4.40 -11.60 14.80
C LEU A 68 -5.82 -11.96 15.22
N LYS A 69 -6.22 -13.22 15.03
CA LYS A 69 -7.57 -13.69 15.33
C LYS A 69 -7.94 -13.47 16.80
N ARG A 70 -7.04 -13.83 17.72
CA ARG A 70 -7.24 -13.64 19.17
C ARG A 70 -7.36 -12.17 19.57
N LEU A 71 -6.56 -11.29 18.98
CA LEU A 71 -6.62 -9.85 19.23
C LEU A 71 -7.97 -9.28 18.79
N VAL A 72 -8.44 -9.63 17.59
CA VAL A 72 -9.72 -9.15 17.05
C VAL A 72 -10.89 -9.66 17.89
N GLU A 73 -10.88 -10.94 18.25
CA GLU A 73 -11.93 -11.56 19.08
C GLU A 73 -12.03 -10.90 20.47
N GLY A 74 -10.89 -10.58 21.10
CA GLY A 74 -10.88 -9.93 22.43
C GLY A 74 -11.22 -8.44 22.43
N VAL A 75 -11.19 -7.75 21.27
CA VAL A 75 -11.59 -6.33 21.13
C VAL A 75 -13.08 -6.19 20.81
N LEU A 76 -13.68 -7.22 20.20
CA LEU A 76 -15.10 -7.22 19.79
C LEU A 76 -16.05 -7.85 20.82
N SER A 77 -15.52 -8.46 21.87
CA SER A 77 -16.24 -8.98 23.04
C SER A 77 -16.39 -7.94 24.14
#